data_AF-A0AAQ4DTF7-F1
#
_entry.id   AF-A0AAQ4DTF7-F1
#
_cell.length_a   1.000
_cell.length_b   1.000
_cell.length_c   1.000
_cell.angle_alpha   90.00
_cell.angle_beta   90.00
_cell.angle_gamma   90.00
#
_symmetry.space_group_name_H-M   'P 1'
#
loop_
_entity.id
_entity.type
_entity.pdbx_description
1 polymer ?
#
loop_
_entity_poly.entity_id
_entity_poly.type
_entity_poly.pdbx_seq_one_letter_code
_entity_poly.pdbx_strand_id
1 'polypeptide(L)'
;MNFTHYDVLPQICKALKEAGAEEQVFFETNFPPNSADMLDYKGFSEIYACLRSDTRNEFLRIMQKLCSASHVTSVQLGVSSHAVDDSLVSAVADYIRSTLTLQKLHLILYCDPAFLVPRNGFLKAIILSLAQNASVKELHMKVPEMENEEIDLLARTVKSLQNIQRMYFVPERARDANRFFSVLSEDIASNYTLLSLTVDVSVDEVQAARDWFLVWDTTRRNSGLLNRAALFVSGTRCDRPCGEAVEWMCRHPALPQRVVELASVNEAQAAAKVRDAVKALEDMNQYMRLTGVVSRCVVCLPSRDGSAQLDDLNEDCWRVIRRYLLLADVRIP
;
A
#
# COMPACT_ATOMS: atom_id res chain seq x y z
N MET A 1 21.97 3.73 -11.87
CA MET A 1 22.80 3.49 -13.08
C MET A 1 22.73 2.01 -13.41
N ASN A 2 22.54 1.61 -14.66
CA ASN A 2 22.61 0.20 -15.06
C ASN A 2 24.05 -0.18 -15.36
N PHE A 3 24.68 -0.95 -14.47
CA PHE A 3 26.05 -1.43 -14.66
C PHE A 3 26.04 -2.78 -15.38
N THR A 4 26.68 -2.86 -16.53
CA THR A 4 26.91 -4.11 -17.27
C THR A 4 28.19 -4.83 -16.84
N HIS A 5 29.04 -4.19 -16.03
CA HIS A 5 30.28 -4.75 -15.48
C HIS A 5 30.21 -4.86 -13.95
N TYR A 6 29.82 -6.03 -13.46
CA TYR A 6 29.59 -6.30 -12.03
C TYR A 6 30.87 -6.28 -11.18
N ASP A 7 32.05 -6.45 -11.79
CA ASP A 7 33.33 -6.54 -11.08
C ASP A 7 33.77 -5.23 -10.42
N VAL A 8 33.24 -4.09 -10.89
CA VAL A 8 33.59 -2.75 -10.38
C VAL A 8 32.61 -2.29 -9.29
N LEU A 9 31.43 -2.93 -9.18
CA LEU A 9 30.40 -2.54 -8.21
C LEU A 9 30.89 -2.55 -6.76
N PRO A 10 31.63 -3.58 -6.27
CA PRO A 10 32.15 -3.54 -4.90
C PRO A 10 33.09 -2.36 -4.64
N GLN A 11 33.88 -1.97 -5.64
CA GLN A 11 34.82 -0.84 -5.52
C GLN A 11 34.06 0.50 -5.50
N ILE A 12 33.02 0.64 -6.33
CA ILE A 12 32.13 1.81 -6.31
C ILE A 12 31.42 1.91 -4.97
N CYS A 13 30.86 0.81 -4.46
CA CYS A 13 30.16 0.78 -3.18
C CYS A 13 31.10 1.14 -2.02
N LYS A 14 32.32 0.61 -2.03
CA LYS A 14 33.36 0.98 -1.07
C LYS A 14 33.71 2.47 -1.15
N ALA A 15 33.89 3.02 -2.35
CA ALA A 15 34.19 4.44 -2.52
C ALA A 15 33.04 5.35 -2.03
N LEU A 16 31.79 4.97 -2.28
CA LEU A 16 30.61 5.70 -1.77
C LEU A 16 30.51 5.64 -0.25
N LYS A 17 30.86 4.49 0.34
CA LYS A 17 30.96 4.33 1.80
C LYS A 17 32.00 5.25 2.40
N GLU A 18 33.20 5.25 1.84
CA GLU A 18 34.31 6.09 2.27
C GLU A 18 34.00 7.58 2.10
N ALA A 19 33.22 7.94 1.08
CA ALA A 19 32.76 9.31 0.83
C ALA A 19 31.53 9.73 1.66
N GLY A 20 30.92 8.83 2.44
CA GLY A 20 29.66 9.11 3.15
C GLY A 20 28.46 9.39 2.24
N ALA A 21 28.51 8.93 0.99
CA ALA A 21 27.53 9.23 -0.05
C ALA A 21 26.60 8.04 -0.38
N GLU A 22 26.57 7.00 0.46
CA GLU A 22 25.80 5.76 0.23
C GLU A 22 24.30 6.02 0.09
N GLU A 23 23.76 7.00 0.81
CA GLU A 23 22.33 7.34 0.80
C GLU A 23 21.95 8.31 -0.34
N GLN A 24 22.94 8.78 -1.11
CA GLN A 24 22.74 9.71 -2.24
C GLN A 24 22.69 8.99 -3.60
N VAL A 25 23.01 7.68 -3.62
CA VAL A 25 23.07 6.88 -4.83
C VAL A 25 22.18 5.66 -4.70
N PHE A 26 21.27 5.50 -5.65
CA PHE A 26 20.39 4.34 -5.76
C PHE A 26 20.91 3.39 -6.83
N PHE A 27 20.96 2.11 -6.46
CA PHE A 27 21.32 1.03 -7.36
C PHE A 27 20.13 0.11 -7.58
N GLU A 28 19.88 -0.20 -8.85
CA GLU A 28 19.04 -1.31 -9.26
C GLU A 28 19.99 -2.43 -9.69
N THR A 29 19.86 -3.62 -9.10
CA THR A 29 20.75 -4.74 -9.43
C THR A 29 19.98 -5.99 -9.76
N ASN A 30 20.31 -6.56 -10.92
CA ASN A 30 20.17 -7.99 -11.13
C ASN A 30 21.31 -8.67 -10.37
N PHE A 31 21.03 -9.54 -9.40
CA PHE A 31 22.07 -10.21 -8.62
C PHE A 31 22.76 -11.32 -9.45
N PRO A 32 24.01 -11.14 -9.93
CA PRO A 32 24.80 -12.23 -10.48
C PRO A 32 25.28 -13.18 -9.34
N PRO A 33 25.91 -14.31 -9.65
CA PRO A 33 26.56 -15.14 -8.63
C PRO A 33 27.53 -14.32 -7.75
N ASN A 34 27.55 -14.58 -6.43
CA ASN A 34 28.39 -13.92 -5.41
C ASN A 34 28.08 -12.43 -5.13
N SER A 35 26.82 -12.01 -5.25
CA SER A 35 26.41 -10.61 -5.01
C SER A 35 25.65 -10.40 -3.70
N ALA A 36 25.41 -11.45 -2.90
CA ALA A 36 24.74 -11.31 -1.60
C ALA A 36 25.40 -10.29 -0.66
N ASP A 37 26.73 -10.12 -0.74
CA ASP A 37 27.48 -9.14 0.07
C ASP A 37 27.19 -7.68 -0.31
N MET A 38 26.57 -7.44 -1.47
CA MET A 38 26.12 -6.11 -1.86
C MET A 38 24.95 -5.61 -1.00
N LEU A 39 24.22 -6.51 -0.33
CA LEU A 39 23.14 -6.15 0.60
C LEU A 39 23.65 -5.50 1.89
N ASP A 40 24.96 -5.47 2.14
CA ASP A 40 25.52 -4.77 3.29
C ASP A 40 25.63 -3.24 3.05
N TYR A 41 25.35 -2.78 1.83
CA TYR A 41 25.43 -1.37 1.44
C TYR A 41 24.04 -0.72 1.32
N LYS A 42 23.83 0.38 2.04
CA LYS A 42 22.52 1.04 2.16
C LYS A 42 21.94 1.58 0.85
N GLY A 43 22.77 1.83 -0.16
CA GLY A 43 22.34 2.32 -1.48
C GLY A 43 21.53 1.32 -2.31
N PHE A 44 21.51 0.03 -1.92
CA PHE A 44 20.69 -1.00 -2.57
C PHE A 44 19.34 -1.13 -1.88
N SER A 45 18.48 -0.11 -2.04
CA SER A 45 17.11 -0.16 -1.51
C SER A 45 16.14 -0.95 -2.41
N GLU A 46 16.54 -1.21 -3.65
CA GLU A 46 15.74 -1.92 -4.66
C GLU A 46 16.50 -3.13 -5.21
N ILE A 47 15.94 -4.32 -5.02
CA ILE A 47 16.62 -5.60 -5.23
C ILE A 47 15.87 -6.42 -6.28
N TYR A 48 16.58 -6.95 -7.28
CA TYR A 48 16.06 -7.97 -8.19
C TYR A 48 16.80 -9.29 -8.00
N ALA A 49 16.14 -10.28 -7.42
CA ALA A 49 16.67 -11.62 -7.22
C ALA A 49 15.90 -12.61 -8.11
N CYS A 50 16.61 -13.34 -8.99
CA CYS A 50 16.01 -14.34 -9.86
C CYS A 50 16.66 -15.71 -9.65
N LEU A 51 15.86 -16.69 -9.27
CA LEU A 51 16.28 -18.07 -9.08
C LEU A 51 16.34 -18.79 -10.43
N ARG A 52 17.56 -19.14 -10.84
CA ARG A 52 17.87 -20.02 -11.96
C ARG A 52 18.40 -21.35 -11.43
N SER A 53 18.44 -22.39 -12.26
CA SER A 53 18.88 -23.73 -11.85
C SER A 53 20.30 -23.75 -11.26
N ASP A 54 21.17 -22.84 -11.65
CA ASP A 54 22.57 -22.71 -11.23
C ASP A 54 22.79 -21.69 -10.09
N THR A 55 21.79 -20.86 -9.74
CA THR A 55 21.95 -19.76 -8.76
C THR A 55 21.28 -20.02 -7.41
N ARG A 56 20.82 -21.25 -7.15
CA ARG A 56 20.01 -21.59 -5.96
C ARG A 56 20.65 -21.22 -4.63
N ASN A 57 21.89 -21.64 -4.41
CA ASN A 57 22.58 -21.38 -3.14
C ASN A 57 22.77 -19.87 -2.91
N GLU A 58 23.03 -19.13 -3.98
CA GLU A 58 23.16 -17.67 -3.91
C GLU A 58 21.81 -17.02 -3.60
N PHE A 59 20.72 -17.47 -4.24
CA PHE A 59 19.38 -16.98 -3.95
C PHE A 59 19.01 -17.17 -2.47
N LEU A 60 19.28 -18.35 -1.90
CA LEU A 60 19.02 -18.60 -0.47
C LEU A 60 19.86 -17.68 0.44
N ARG A 61 21.13 -17.42 0.08
CA ARG A 61 21.98 -16.46 0.81
C ARG A 61 21.45 -15.03 0.73
N ILE A 62 20.96 -14.62 -0.44
CA ILE A 62 20.30 -13.32 -0.64
C ILE A 62 19.09 -13.23 0.29
N MET A 63 18.19 -14.23 0.29
CA MET A 63 17.01 -14.23 1.15
C MET A 63 17.36 -14.14 2.64
N GLN A 64 18.39 -14.86 3.09
CA GLN A 64 18.86 -14.79 4.48
C GLN A 64 19.38 -13.39 4.85
N LYS A 65 20.17 -12.76 3.96
CA LYS A 65 20.69 -11.41 4.21
C LYS A 65 19.58 -10.36 4.18
N LEU A 66 18.58 -10.53 3.30
CA LEU A 66 17.42 -9.64 3.22
C LEU A 66 16.64 -9.57 4.54
N CYS A 67 16.57 -10.65 5.32
CA CYS A 67 15.94 -10.63 6.65
C CYS A 67 16.56 -9.61 7.62
N SER A 68 17.84 -9.28 7.44
CA SER A 68 18.55 -8.27 8.24
C SER A 68 18.69 -6.90 7.56
N ALA A 69 18.28 -6.78 6.29
CA ALA A 69 18.50 -5.58 5.49
C ALA A 69 17.40 -4.52 5.70
N SER A 70 17.56 -3.66 6.71
CA SER A 70 16.56 -2.64 7.07
C SER A 70 16.45 -1.45 6.12
N HIS A 71 17.28 -1.38 5.09
CA HIS A 71 17.26 -0.29 4.08
C HIS A 71 16.54 -0.71 2.80
N VAL A 72 16.23 -2.00 2.64
CA VAL A 72 15.57 -2.53 1.44
C VAL A 72 14.07 -2.22 1.53
N THR A 73 13.56 -1.54 0.51
CA THR A 73 12.16 -1.09 0.41
C THR A 73 11.43 -1.68 -0.80
N SER A 74 12.17 -2.19 -1.80
CA SER A 74 11.60 -2.82 -2.99
C SER A 74 12.33 -4.12 -3.29
N VAL A 75 11.60 -5.21 -3.49
CA VAL A 75 12.17 -6.50 -3.90
C VAL A 75 11.34 -7.08 -5.03
N GLN A 76 12.03 -7.50 -6.08
CA GLN A 76 11.51 -8.33 -7.15
C GLN A 76 12.13 -9.72 -7.08
N LEU A 77 11.28 -10.72 -6.91
CA LEU A 77 11.61 -12.13 -6.84
C LEU A 77 11.13 -12.84 -8.10
N GLY A 78 12.07 -13.27 -8.93
CA GLY A 78 11.84 -14.22 -10.00
C GLY A 78 12.08 -15.64 -9.50
N VAL A 79 11.07 -16.51 -9.51
CA VAL A 79 11.22 -17.90 -9.03
C VAL A 79 10.78 -18.86 -10.12
N SER A 80 11.71 -19.72 -10.54
CA SER A 80 11.39 -20.83 -11.42
C SER A 80 10.61 -21.91 -10.65
N SER A 81 9.48 -22.31 -11.19
CA SER A 81 8.53 -23.20 -10.52
C SER A 81 9.10 -24.60 -10.23
N HIS A 82 10.03 -25.09 -11.06
CA HIS A 82 10.74 -26.37 -10.86
C HIS A 82 11.84 -26.30 -9.79
N ALA A 83 12.29 -25.11 -9.40
CA ALA A 83 13.34 -24.93 -8.40
C ALA A 83 12.78 -24.76 -6.97
N VAL A 84 11.45 -24.87 -6.82
CA VAL A 84 10.73 -24.67 -5.57
C VAL A 84 10.80 -25.92 -4.70
N ASP A 85 11.38 -25.78 -3.51
CA ASP A 85 11.36 -26.78 -2.44
C ASP A 85 11.06 -26.10 -1.09
N ASP A 86 10.91 -26.91 -0.03
CA ASP A 86 10.51 -26.43 1.29
C ASP A 86 11.48 -25.38 1.88
N SER A 87 12.78 -25.51 1.59
CA SER A 87 13.79 -24.56 2.07
C SER A 87 13.67 -23.20 1.38
N LEU A 88 13.38 -23.17 0.08
CA LEU A 88 13.11 -21.94 -0.65
C LEU A 88 11.80 -21.30 -0.19
N VAL A 89 10.74 -22.09 -0.07
CA VAL A 89 9.42 -21.65 0.43
C VAL A 89 9.61 -20.97 1.78
N SER A 90 10.31 -21.63 2.71
CA SER A 90 10.56 -21.11 4.06
C SER A 90 11.37 -19.83 4.03
N ALA A 91 12.46 -19.77 3.25
CA ALA A 91 13.32 -18.58 3.17
C ALA A 91 12.56 -17.34 2.66
N VAL A 92 11.72 -17.49 1.62
CA VAL A 92 10.92 -16.37 1.09
C VAL A 92 9.79 -15.99 2.03
N ALA A 93 9.08 -16.98 2.59
CA ALA A 93 8.01 -16.78 3.56
C ALA A 93 8.51 -16.04 4.81
N ASP A 94 9.65 -16.47 5.37
CA ASP A 94 10.23 -15.88 6.57
C ASP A 94 10.73 -14.45 6.31
N TYR A 95 11.31 -14.17 5.15
CA TYR A 95 11.67 -12.81 4.76
C TYR A 95 10.45 -11.89 4.70
N ILE A 96 9.41 -12.27 3.97
CA ILE A 96 8.19 -11.46 3.83
C ILE A 96 7.53 -11.26 5.19
N ARG A 97 7.51 -12.29 6.05
CA ARG A 97 6.91 -12.18 7.39
C ARG A 97 7.70 -11.26 8.32
N SER A 98 9.03 -11.28 8.25
CA SER A 98 9.91 -10.59 9.21
C SER A 98 10.29 -9.16 8.81
N THR A 99 10.23 -8.82 7.52
CA THR A 99 10.62 -7.48 7.07
C THR A 99 9.67 -6.39 7.58
N LEU A 100 10.26 -5.30 8.06
CA LEU A 100 9.54 -4.10 8.52
C LEU A 100 9.66 -2.93 7.54
N THR A 101 10.49 -3.07 6.52
CA THR A 101 10.90 -1.97 5.62
C THR A 101 10.46 -2.19 4.19
N LEU A 102 10.18 -3.43 3.79
CA LEU A 102 9.74 -3.76 2.44
C LEU A 102 8.38 -3.11 2.16
N GLN A 103 8.34 -2.19 1.21
CA GLN A 103 7.13 -1.48 0.78
C GLN A 103 6.56 -2.04 -0.53
N LYS A 104 7.43 -2.52 -1.44
CA LYS A 104 7.06 -3.04 -2.76
C LYS A 104 7.57 -4.46 -2.93
N LEU A 105 6.65 -5.39 -3.20
CA LEU A 105 6.98 -6.77 -3.52
C LEU A 105 6.51 -7.10 -4.94
N HIS A 106 7.45 -7.46 -5.80
CA HIS A 106 7.18 -8.03 -7.11
C HIS A 106 7.49 -9.52 -7.10
N LEU A 107 6.48 -10.37 -7.24
CA LEU A 107 6.65 -11.82 -7.35
C LEU A 107 6.35 -12.25 -8.78
N ILE A 108 7.35 -12.84 -9.44
CA ILE A 108 7.24 -13.40 -10.78
C ILE A 108 7.56 -14.89 -10.70
N LEU A 109 6.55 -15.72 -10.96
CA LEU A 109 6.73 -17.14 -11.09
C LEU A 109 6.86 -17.50 -12.57
N TYR A 110 7.88 -18.29 -12.89
CA TYR A 110 8.11 -18.80 -14.24
C TYR A 110 7.74 -20.27 -14.29
N CYS A 111 6.88 -20.66 -15.23
CA CYS A 111 6.73 -22.06 -15.61
C CYS A 111 7.63 -22.33 -16.83
N ASP A 112 8.49 -23.34 -16.69
CA ASP A 112 9.17 -23.90 -17.85
C ASP A 112 8.20 -24.89 -18.53
N PRO A 113 7.81 -24.67 -19.80
CA PRO A 113 6.87 -25.55 -20.50
C PRO A 113 7.37 -26.99 -20.64
N ALA A 114 8.67 -27.25 -20.46
CA ALA A 114 9.23 -28.60 -20.46
C ALA A 114 8.91 -29.42 -19.19
N PHE A 115 8.51 -28.77 -18.10
CA PHE A 115 8.23 -29.43 -16.82
C PHE A 115 6.75 -29.34 -16.50
N LEU A 116 6.03 -30.45 -16.68
CA LEU A 116 4.63 -30.57 -16.31
C LEU A 116 4.51 -30.57 -14.77
N VAL A 117 4.10 -29.39 -14.26
CA VAL A 117 3.53 -29.12 -12.93
C VAL A 117 4.52 -29.09 -11.76
N PRO A 118 4.56 -27.98 -11.01
CA PRO A 118 4.87 -28.01 -9.58
C PRO A 118 3.59 -27.80 -8.77
N ARG A 119 3.18 -28.84 -8.03
CA ARG A 119 2.14 -28.80 -7.00
C ARG A 119 2.77 -28.51 -5.65
N ASN A 120 3.26 -27.29 -5.44
CA ASN A 120 3.89 -26.97 -4.17
C ASN A 120 3.21 -25.72 -3.61
N GLY A 121 2.77 -25.78 -2.36
CA GLY A 121 2.08 -24.70 -1.62
C GLY A 121 2.94 -23.45 -1.34
N PHE A 122 3.87 -23.16 -2.25
CA PHE A 122 4.69 -21.95 -2.26
C PHE A 122 3.80 -20.71 -2.26
N LEU A 123 2.89 -20.57 -3.23
CA LEU A 123 2.00 -19.40 -3.29
C LEU A 123 1.16 -19.29 -2.02
N LYS A 124 0.57 -20.39 -1.56
CA LYS A 124 -0.12 -20.43 -0.27
C LYS A 124 0.75 -19.93 0.89
N ALA A 125 1.99 -20.39 1.02
CA ALA A 125 2.91 -19.95 2.07
C ALA A 125 3.30 -18.47 1.96
N ILE A 126 3.50 -17.97 0.73
CA ILE A 126 3.77 -16.55 0.47
C ILE A 126 2.57 -15.69 0.87
N ILE A 127 1.35 -16.08 0.45
CA ILE A 127 0.12 -15.33 0.77
C ILE A 127 -0.11 -15.33 2.29
N LEU A 128 0.08 -16.46 2.98
CA LEU A 128 -0.03 -16.53 4.45
C LEU A 128 1.01 -15.67 5.17
N SER A 129 2.19 -15.49 4.57
CA SER A 129 3.24 -14.63 5.12
C SER A 129 2.95 -13.15 4.85
N LEU A 130 2.39 -12.82 3.68
CA LEU A 130 1.87 -11.48 3.37
C LEU A 130 0.74 -11.07 4.32
N ALA A 131 -0.16 -11.99 4.67
CA ALA A 131 -1.26 -11.73 5.60
C ALA A 131 -0.79 -11.27 7.00
N GLN A 132 0.46 -11.58 7.37
CA GLN A 132 1.08 -11.19 8.64
C GLN A 132 2.00 -9.97 8.49
N ASN A 133 2.27 -9.52 7.27
CA ASN A 133 3.19 -8.43 7.01
C ASN A 133 2.49 -7.06 7.13
N ALA A 134 3.14 -6.13 7.82
CA ALA A 134 2.62 -4.78 8.03
C ALA A 134 3.25 -3.70 7.13
N SER A 135 4.34 -4.01 6.43
CA SER A 135 5.16 -3.03 5.71
C SER A 135 4.82 -2.92 4.23
N VAL A 136 4.38 -4.02 3.60
CA VAL A 136 4.14 -4.11 2.15
C VAL A 136 2.89 -3.32 1.78
N LYS A 137 3.08 -2.34 0.89
CA LYS A 137 2.04 -1.44 0.38
C LYS A 137 1.70 -1.71 -1.08
N GLU A 138 2.65 -2.22 -1.85
CA GLU A 138 2.48 -2.51 -3.27
C GLU A 138 2.83 -3.97 -3.54
N LEU A 139 1.90 -4.69 -4.17
CA LEU A 139 2.04 -6.09 -4.52
C LEU A 139 1.87 -6.25 -6.03
N HIS A 140 2.90 -6.75 -6.70
CA HIS A 140 2.80 -7.22 -8.08
C HIS A 140 2.95 -8.73 -8.07
N MET A 141 1.98 -9.43 -8.64
CA MET A 141 2.04 -10.88 -8.81
C MET A 141 1.84 -11.24 -10.26
N LYS A 142 2.86 -11.85 -10.87
CA LYS A 142 2.77 -12.54 -12.15
C LYS A 142 2.94 -14.02 -11.92
N VAL A 143 1.87 -14.77 -12.12
CA VAL A 143 1.81 -16.19 -11.75
C VAL A 143 1.19 -16.99 -12.89
N PRO A 144 1.81 -18.14 -13.27
CA PRO A 144 1.36 -18.93 -14.39
C PRO A 144 0.03 -19.65 -14.07
N GLU A 145 0.01 -20.54 -13.08
CA GLU A 145 -1.21 -21.22 -12.67
C GLU A 145 -1.38 -21.13 -11.16
N MET A 146 -2.61 -20.79 -10.73
CA MET A 146 -2.99 -20.81 -9.32
C MET A 146 -4.11 -21.81 -9.10
N GLU A 147 -4.06 -22.52 -7.98
CA GLU A 147 -5.20 -23.30 -7.54
C GLU A 147 -6.33 -22.38 -7.05
N ASN A 148 -7.58 -22.81 -7.19
CA ASN A 148 -8.76 -22.04 -6.74
C ASN A 148 -8.66 -21.61 -5.27
N GLU A 149 -8.12 -22.47 -4.41
CA GLU A 149 -7.91 -22.17 -2.99
C GLU A 149 -6.88 -21.05 -2.77
N GLU A 150 -5.84 -20.97 -3.60
CA GLU A 150 -4.81 -19.95 -3.54
C GLU A 150 -5.33 -18.60 -4.03
N ILE A 151 -6.16 -18.60 -5.07
CA ILE A 151 -6.83 -17.40 -5.57
C ILE A 151 -7.77 -16.82 -4.51
N ASP A 152 -8.58 -17.68 -3.88
CA ASP A 152 -9.49 -17.27 -2.81
C ASP A 152 -8.72 -16.70 -1.62
N LEU A 153 -7.62 -17.37 -1.24
CA LEU A 153 -6.77 -16.92 -0.16
C LEU A 153 -6.13 -15.57 -0.47
N LEU A 154 -5.64 -15.36 -1.70
CA LEU A 154 -5.07 -14.09 -2.15
C LEU A 154 -6.12 -12.97 -2.08
N ALA A 155 -7.31 -13.19 -2.64
CA ALA A 155 -8.39 -12.22 -2.64
C ALA A 155 -8.81 -11.82 -1.21
N ARG A 156 -8.99 -12.80 -0.32
CA ARG A 156 -9.32 -12.54 1.10
C ARG A 156 -8.19 -11.81 1.82
N THR A 157 -6.94 -12.17 1.52
CA THR A 157 -5.75 -11.53 2.11
C THR A 157 -5.69 -10.06 1.72
N VAL A 158 -5.78 -9.74 0.42
CA VAL A 158 -5.80 -8.37 -0.10
C VAL A 158 -6.96 -7.56 0.48
N LYS A 159 -8.14 -8.16 0.60
CA LYS A 159 -9.32 -7.53 1.21
C LYS A 159 -9.09 -7.15 2.68
N SER A 160 -8.46 -8.05 3.43
CA SER A 160 -8.26 -7.91 4.88
C SER A 160 -7.09 -6.98 5.25
N LEU A 161 -6.06 -6.93 4.41
CA LEU A 161 -4.84 -6.17 4.69
C LEU A 161 -5.10 -4.67 4.64
N GLN A 162 -4.79 -4.00 5.75
CA GLN A 162 -4.92 -2.55 5.87
C GLN A 162 -3.74 -1.78 5.25
N ASN A 163 -2.70 -2.50 4.82
CA ASN A 163 -1.43 -1.92 4.39
C ASN A 163 -1.27 -1.94 2.87
N ILE A 164 -1.83 -2.95 2.18
CA ILE A 164 -1.79 -3.03 0.71
C ILE A 164 -2.68 -1.93 0.13
N GLN A 165 -2.04 -1.04 -0.62
CA GLN A 165 -2.65 0.11 -1.27
C GLN A 165 -2.76 -0.07 -2.77
N ARG A 166 -1.82 -0.81 -3.37
CA ARG A 166 -1.78 -1.04 -4.82
C ARG A 166 -1.50 -2.50 -5.09
N MET A 167 -2.26 -3.07 -6.03
CA MET A 167 -2.04 -4.41 -6.51
C MET A 167 -2.01 -4.45 -8.05
N TYR A 168 -1.03 -5.13 -8.60
CA TYR A 168 -0.94 -5.47 -10.01
C TYR A 168 -0.91 -6.98 -10.15
N PHE A 169 -1.90 -7.56 -10.80
CA PHE A 169 -2.07 -9.01 -10.91
C PHE A 169 -2.08 -9.44 -12.37
N VAL A 170 -1.19 -10.35 -12.73
CA VAL A 170 -1.05 -10.90 -14.08
C VAL A 170 -1.28 -12.42 -13.99
N PRO A 171 -2.54 -12.86 -14.04
CA PRO A 171 -2.87 -14.28 -14.17
C PRO A 171 -2.64 -14.76 -15.60
N GLU A 172 -2.25 -16.02 -15.80
CA GLU A 172 -2.16 -16.60 -17.15
C GLU A 172 -3.53 -16.87 -17.77
N ARG A 173 -4.54 -17.16 -16.95
CA ARG A 173 -5.89 -17.51 -17.40
C ARG A 173 -6.93 -16.52 -16.89
N ALA A 174 -7.83 -16.07 -17.76
CA ALA A 174 -8.89 -15.15 -17.35
C ALA A 174 -9.85 -15.72 -16.31
N ARG A 175 -10.02 -17.04 -16.25
CA ARG A 175 -10.81 -17.68 -15.20
C ARG A 175 -10.27 -17.39 -13.80
N ASP A 176 -8.95 -17.26 -13.66
CA ASP A 176 -8.29 -17.01 -12.38
C ASP A 176 -8.52 -15.55 -11.96
N ALA A 177 -8.47 -14.61 -12.92
CA ALA A 177 -8.88 -13.23 -12.72
C ALA A 177 -10.35 -13.14 -12.29
N ASN A 178 -11.27 -13.79 -13.02
CA ASN A 178 -12.70 -13.75 -12.71
C ASN A 178 -13.01 -14.30 -11.31
N ARG A 179 -12.35 -15.39 -10.90
CA ARG A 179 -12.46 -15.93 -9.54
C ARG A 179 -11.92 -14.95 -8.50
N PHE A 180 -10.75 -14.37 -8.75
CA PHE A 180 -10.16 -13.37 -7.85
C PHE A 180 -11.12 -12.20 -7.59
N PHE A 181 -11.73 -11.64 -8.65
CA PHE A 181 -12.71 -10.56 -8.51
C PHE A 181 -13.98 -11.00 -7.82
N SER A 182 -14.50 -12.19 -8.09
CA SER A 182 -15.70 -12.72 -7.44
C SER A 182 -15.55 -12.83 -5.92
N VAL A 183 -14.38 -13.30 -5.44
CA VAL A 183 -14.11 -13.40 -4.00
C VAL A 183 -13.76 -12.03 -3.39
N LEU A 184 -13.04 -11.20 -4.15
CA LEU A 184 -12.64 -9.87 -3.68
C LEU A 184 -13.84 -8.94 -3.55
N SER A 185 -14.83 -9.01 -4.44
CA SER A 185 -16.00 -8.12 -4.48
C SER A 185 -16.89 -8.25 -3.24
N GLU A 186 -16.89 -9.42 -2.59
CA GLU A 186 -17.59 -9.64 -1.33
C GLU A 186 -17.12 -8.64 -0.26
N ASP A 187 -18.00 -7.74 0.18
CA ASP A 187 -17.75 -6.71 1.19
C ASP A 187 -16.63 -5.70 0.86
N ILE A 188 -16.16 -5.63 -0.39
CA ILE A 188 -15.07 -4.72 -0.79
C ILE A 188 -15.40 -3.25 -0.51
N ALA A 189 -16.68 -2.88 -0.52
CA ALA A 189 -17.14 -1.53 -0.22
C ALA A 189 -16.70 -1.02 1.16
N SER A 190 -16.43 -1.93 2.11
CA SER A 190 -15.90 -1.61 3.44
C SER A 190 -14.38 -1.41 3.48
N ASN A 191 -13.66 -1.77 2.40
CA ASN A 191 -12.24 -1.55 2.28
C ASN A 191 -11.95 -0.11 1.80
N TYR A 192 -11.15 0.62 2.57
CA TYR A 192 -10.70 1.99 2.25
C TYR A 192 -9.20 2.06 1.98
N THR A 193 -8.51 0.92 2.03
CA THR A 193 -7.03 0.85 1.96
C THR A 193 -6.53 0.60 0.56
N LEU A 194 -7.24 -0.21 -0.22
CA LEU A 194 -6.91 -0.48 -1.61
C LEU A 194 -7.28 0.72 -2.49
N LEU A 195 -6.25 1.39 -3.01
CA LEU A 195 -6.36 2.58 -3.85
C LEU A 195 -6.37 2.23 -5.33
N SER A 196 -5.66 1.17 -5.73
CA SER A 196 -5.54 0.75 -7.12
C SER A 196 -5.43 -0.75 -7.23
N LEU A 197 -6.19 -1.31 -8.17
CA LEU A 197 -6.06 -2.69 -8.61
C LEU A 197 -6.05 -2.71 -10.13
N THR A 198 -4.97 -3.25 -10.68
CA THR A 198 -4.82 -3.47 -12.11
C THR A 198 -4.65 -4.95 -12.35
N VAL A 199 -5.41 -5.48 -13.31
CA VAL A 199 -5.30 -6.88 -13.73
C VAL A 199 -5.01 -6.91 -15.21
N ASP A 200 -3.92 -7.60 -15.58
CA ASP A 200 -3.52 -7.76 -16.98
C ASP A 200 -4.03 -9.11 -17.49
N VAL A 201 -5.13 -9.03 -18.24
CA VAL A 201 -5.82 -10.17 -18.85
C VAL A 201 -6.41 -9.72 -20.19
N SER A 202 -6.50 -10.64 -21.15
CA SER A 202 -7.17 -10.38 -22.42
C SER A 202 -8.62 -9.90 -22.18
N VAL A 203 -8.96 -8.74 -22.74
CA VAL A 203 -10.26 -8.06 -22.55
C VAL A 203 -11.42 -8.92 -23.04
N ASP A 204 -11.18 -9.77 -24.05
CA ASP A 204 -12.20 -10.65 -24.64
C ASP A 204 -12.64 -11.78 -23.69
N GLU A 205 -11.86 -12.06 -22.64
CA GLU A 205 -12.11 -13.14 -21.68
C GLU A 205 -12.65 -12.62 -20.33
N VAL A 206 -12.73 -11.29 -20.16
CA VAL A 206 -13.37 -10.65 -19.02
C VAL A 206 -14.87 -10.72 -19.25
N GLN A 207 -15.53 -11.68 -18.59
CA GLN A 207 -16.97 -11.59 -18.43
C GLN A 207 -17.21 -10.27 -17.70
N ALA A 208 -17.91 -9.32 -18.35
CA ALA A 208 -18.28 -8.01 -17.81
C ALA A 208 -19.20 -8.18 -16.59
N ALA A 209 -18.63 -8.70 -15.52
CA ALA A 209 -19.31 -9.15 -14.34
C ALA A 209 -19.37 -8.00 -13.35
N ARG A 210 -20.51 -7.90 -12.68
CA ARG A 210 -20.78 -6.97 -11.58
C ARG A 210 -19.63 -6.88 -10.58
N ASP A 211 -18.91 -7.98 -10.34
CA ASP A 211 -17.77 -8.06 -9.43
C ASP A 211 -16.60 -7.16 -9.82
N TRP A 212 -16.24 -7.14 -11.11
CA TRP A 212 -15.19 -6.26 -11.62
C TRP A 212 -15.53 -4.78 -11.40
N PHE A 213 -16.78 -4.41 -11.72
CA PHE A 213 -17.27 -3.05 -11.51
C PHE A 213 -17.24 -2.64 -10.04
N LEU A 214 -17.68 -3.52 -9.13
CA LEU A 214 -17.68 -3.22 -7.69
C LEU A 214 -16.28 -2.96 -7.16
N VAL A 215 -15.30 -3.77 -7.55
CA VAL A 215 -13.91 -3.61 -7.12
C VAL A 215 -13.28 -2.34 -7.71
N TRP A 216 -13.47 -2.07 -9.01
CA TRP A 216 -12.95 -0.85 -9.64
C TRP A 216 -13.62 0.42 -9.14
N ASP A 217 -14.93 0.41 -8.92
CA ASP A 217 -15.62 1.57 -8.34
C ASP A 217 -15.12 1.85 -6.93
N THR A 218 -14.85 0.80 -6.14
CA THR A 218 -14.29 0.93 -4.79
C THR A 218 -12.89 1.53 -4.81
N THR A 219 -11.98 1.02 -5.65
CA THR A 219 -10.61 1.57 -5.73
C THR A 219 -10.61 3.01 -6.25
N ARG A 220 -11.47 3.32 -7.23
CA ARG A 220 -11.71 4.68 -7.72
C ARG A 220 -12.23 5.61 -6.62
N ARG A 221 -13.22 5.17 -5.85
CA ARG A 221 -13.77 5.89 -4.69
C ARG A 221 -12.69 6.19 -3.65
N ASN A 222 -11.91 5.18 -3.25
CA ASN A 222 -10.83 5.33 -2.27
C ASN A 222 -9.76 6.32 -2.75
N SER A 223 -9.31 6.19 -4.00
CA SER A 223 -8.37 7.14 -4.62
C SER A 223 -8.93 8.56 -4.72
N GLY A 224 -10.23 8.70 -5.04
CA GLY A 224 -10.92 9.98 -5.07
C GLY A 224 -10.98 10.64 -3.68
N LEU A 225 -11.30 9.87 -2.64
CA LEU A 225 -11.30 10.33 -1.25
C LEU A 225 -9.90 10.74 -0.80
N LEU A 226 -8.87 9.93 -1.08
CA LEU A 226 -7.49 10.25 -0.74
C LEU A 226 -7.07 11.61 -1.33
N ASN A 227 -7.34 11.81 -2.62
CA ASN A 227 -6.99 13.06 -3.30
C ASN A 227 -7.71 14.26 -2.71
N ARG A 228 -9.02 14.15 -2.44
CA ARG A 228 -9.80 15.23 -1.80
C ARG A 228 -9.29 15.55 -0.40
N ALA A 229 -9.03 14.53 0.42
CA ALA A 229 -8.48 14.69 1.75
C ALA A 229 -7.12 15.40 1.70
N ALA A 230 -6.25 15.00 0.77
CA ALA A 230 -4.93 15.62 0.61
C ALA A 230 -5.01 17.08 0.13
N LEU A 231 -6.00 17.45 -0.71
CA LEU A 231 -6.26 18.84 -1.10
C LEU A 231 -6.73 19.69 0.09
N PHE A 232 -7.58 19.12 0.97
CA PHE A 232 -8.02 19.79 2.20
C PHE A 232 -6.85 20.03 3.15
N VAL A 233 -6.08 18.96 3.43
CA VAL A 233 -4.92 19.01 4.33
C VAL A 233 -3.84 19.97 3.83
N SER A 234 -3.64 20.03 2.51
CA SER A 234 -2.70 20.97 1.89
C SER A 234 -3.17 22.43 1.94
N GLY A 235 -4.45 22.67 2.25
CA GLY A 235 -5.07 24.01 2.22
C GLY A 235 -5.44 24.50 0.81
N THR A 236 -5.32 23.64 -0.20
CA THR A 236 -5.64 23.97 -1.60
C THR A 236 -7.14 24.10 -1.82
N ARG A 237 -7.95 23.30 -1.11
CA ARG A 237 -9.41 23.30 -1.22
C ARG A 237 -10.05 22.95 0.12
N CYS A 238 -10.77 23.92 0.70
CA CYS A 238 -11.39 23.80 2.02
C CYS A 238 -12.92 23.83 1.92
N ASP A 239 -13.51 22.88 1.21
CA ASP A 239 -14.97 22.73 1.09
C ASP A 239 -15.48 21.44 1.72
N ARG A 240 -16.81 21.33 1.86
CA ARG A 240 -17.48 20.21 2.54
C ARG A 240 -17.06 18.83 2.00
N PRO A 241 -17.06 18.56 0.68
CA PRO A 241 -16.67 17.24 0.18
C PRO A 241 -15.22 16.85 0.47
N CYS A 242 -14.32 17.84 0.57
CA CYS A 242 -12.93 17.57 0.93
C CYS A 242 -12.77 17.38 2.44
N GLY A 243 -13.52 18.11 3.27
CA GLY A 243 -13.60 17.88 4.71
C GLY A 243 -14.15 16.48 5.05
N GLU A 244 -15.23 16.06 4.39
CA GLU A 244 -15.80 14.70 4.52
C GLU A 244 -14.76 13.63 4.18
N ALA A 245 -13.98 13.85 3.11
CA ALA A 245 -12.93 12.92 2.73
C ALA A 245 -11.82 12.79 3.80
N VAL A 246 -11.50 13.86 4.54
CA VAL A 246 -10.57 13.78 5.67
C VAL A 246 -11.13 12.92 6.80
N GLU A 247 -12.43 12.99 7.11
CA GLU A 247 -13.02 12.13 8.14
C GLU A 247 -12.81 10.63 7.82
N TRP A 248 -12.92 10.26 6.55
CA TRP A 248 -12.68 8.88 6.08
C TRP A 248 -11.19 8.52 5.99
N MET A 249 -10.33 9.45 5.56
CA MET A 249 -8.95 9.14 5.18
C MET A 249 -7.90 9.58 6.20
N CYS A 250 -8.27 10.23 7.31
CA CYS A 250 -7.33 10.77 8.29
C CYS A 250 -6.36 9.74 8.89
N ARG A 251 -6.79 8.46 8.95
CA ARG A 251 -5.98 7.33 9.45
C ARG A 251 -5.32 6.54 8.33
N HIS A 252 -5.56 6.89 7.08
CA HIS A 252 -5.06 6.14 5.93
C HIS A 252 -3.54 6.37 5.76
N PRO A 253 -2.71 5.32 5.68
CA PRO A 253 -1.25 5.45 5.65
C PRO A 253 -0.71 6.18 4.41
N ALA A 254 -1.45 6.22 3.30
CA ALA A 254 -1.06 6.96 2.10
C ALA A 254 -1.32 8.47 2.17
N LEU A 255 -2.11 8.97 3.13
CA LEU A 255 -2.49 10.38 3.18
C LEU A 255 -1.27 11.31 3.36
N PRO A 256 -0.34 11.06 4.31
CA PRO A 256 0.85 11.91 4.45
C PRO A 256 1.71 11.94 3.18
N GLN A 257 1.93 10.78 2.54
CA GLN A 257 2.69 10.70 1.30
C GLN A 257 2.03 11.50 0.18
N ARG A 258 0.69 11.44 0.07
CA ARG A 258 -0.04 12.22 -0.92
C ARG A 258 0.04 13.74 -0.65
N VAL A 259 0.11 14.14 0.62
CA VAL A 259 0.31 15.54 1.01
C VAL A 259 1.74 16.01 0.71
N VAL A 260 2.75 15.17 0.92
CA VAL A 260 4.13 15.45 0.49
C VAL A 260 4.17 15.78 -1.00
N GLU A 261 3.54 14.95 -1.83
CA GLU A 261 3.49 15.13 -3.28
C GLU A 261 2.75 16.42 -3.70
N LEU A 262 1.62 16.73 -3.07
CA LEU A 262 0.79 17.87 -3.47
C LEU A 262 1.28 19.22 -2.93
N ALA A 263 1.83 19.24 -1.72
CA ALA A 263 2.27 20.48 -1.06
C ALA A 263 3.79 20.70 -1.14
N SER A 264 4.55 19.76 -1.71
CA SER A 264 6.01 19.79 -1.79
C SER A 264 6.67 20.01 -0.42
N VAL A 265 6.18 19.31 0.59
CA VAL A 265 6.66 19.36 1.99
C VAL A 265 7.35 18.06 2.36
N ASN A 266 8.14 18.04 3.45
CA ASN A 266 8.70 16.79 3.96
C ASN A 266 7.66 15.95 4.74
N GLU A 267 7.98 14.69 5.03
CA GLU A 267 7.07 13.75 5.70
C GLU A 267 6.60 14.23 7.08
N ALA A 268 7.50 14.82 7.88
CA ALA A 268 7.17 15.32 9.20
C ALA A 268 6.17 16.50 9.13
N GLN A 269 6.35 17.39 8.16
CA GLN A 269 5.44 18.50 7.88
C GLN A 269 4.09 18.00 7.34
N ALA A 270 4.09 17.02 6.44
CA ALA A 270 2.85 16.40 5.96
C ALA A 270 2.06 15.76 7.11
N ALA A 271 2.72 15.01 7.99
CA ALA A 271 2.10 14.42 9.17
C ALA A 271 1.54 15.49 10.13
N ALA A 272 2.25 16.61 10.31
CA ALA A 272 1.74 17.75 11.10
C ALA A 272 0.49 18.36 10.46
N LYS A 273 0.51 18.62 9.14
CA LYS A 273 -0.66 19.13 8.41
C LYS A 273 -1.87 18.22 8.54
N VAL A 274 -1.69 16.90 8.46
CA VAL A 274 -2.79 15.93 8.66
C VAL A 274 -3.38 16.09 10.07
N ARG A 275 -2.54 16.15 11.12
CA ARG A 275 -3.01 16.35 12.50
C ARG A 275 -3.74 17.68 12.68
N ASP A 276 -3.20 18.75 12.12
CA ASP A 276 -3.79 20.09 12.22
C ASP A 276 -5.14 20.16 11.50
N ALA A 277 -5.26 19.52 10.34
CA ALA A 277 -6.52 19.43 9.59
C ALA A 277 -7.59 18.65 10.37
N VAL A 278 -7.22 17.51 10.98
CA VAL A 278 -8.14 16.74 11.84
C VAL A 278 -8.59 17.58 13.03
N LYS A 279 -7.65 18.23 13.72
CA LYS A 279 -7.98 19.13 14.84
C LYS A 279 -8.87 20.28 14.41
N ALA A 280 -8.64 20.86 13.23
CA ALA A 280 -9.50 21.91 12.69
C ALA A 280 -10.93 21.42 12.41
N LEU A 281 -11.12 20.17 11.99
CA LEU A 281 -12.46 19.59 11.81
C LEU A 281 -13.19 19.29 13.13
N GLU A 282 -12.47 19.23 14.25
CA GLU A 282 -13.03 19.14 15.58
C GLU A 282 -13.50 20.50 16.14
N ASP A 283 -13.06 21.62 15.56
CA ASP A 283 -13.52 22.96 15.96
C ASP A 283 -14.97 23.21 15.54
N MET A 284 -15.78 23.77 16.45
CA MET A 284 -17.20 24.01 16.23
C MET A 284 -17.45 24.96 15.07
N ASN A 285 -16.73 26.08 15.03
CA ASN A 285 -16.95 27.10 14.02
C ASN A 285 -16.50 26.62 12.64
N GLN A 286 -15.40 25.88 12.56
CA GLN A 286 -14.96 25.25 11.32
C GLN A 286 -15.95 24.18 10.86
N TYR A 287 -16.41 23.30 11.74
CA TYR A 287 -17.43 22.30 11.43
C TYR A 287 -18.71 22.96 10.89
N MET A 288 -19.28 23.91 11.63
CA MET A 288 -20.53 24.58 11.25
C MET A 288 -20.43 25.40 9.96
N ARG A 289 -19.24 25.95 9.66
CA ARG A 289 -18.96 26.60 8.38
C ARG A 289 -18.90 25.60 7.24
N LEU A 290 -18.19 24.50 7.42
CA LEU A 290 -18.06 23.46 6.39
C LEU A 290 -19.40 22.77 6.12
N THR A 291 -20.23 22.57 7.14
CA THR A 291 -21.59 22.04 6.96
C THR A 291 -22.57 23.08 6.42
N GLY A 292 -22.17 24.34 6.27
CA GLY A 292 -23.02 25.42 5.75
C GLY A 292 -24.13 25.88 6.71
N VAL A 293 -24.11 25.43 7.97
CA VAL A 293 -25.08 25.84 9.00
C VAL A 293 -24.88 27.32 9.37
N VAL A 294 -23.62 27.76 9.42
CA VAL A 294 -23.27 29.16 9.66
C VAL A 294 -22.29 29.66 8.61
N SER A 295 -22.31 30.97 8.33
CA SER A 295 -21.35 31.58 7.39
C SER A 295 -20.01 31.91 8.03
N ARG A 296 -19.98 32.18 9.35
CA ARG A 296 -18.76 32.63 10.06
C ARG A 296 -18.55 31.92 11.40
N CYS A 297 -19.45 32.11 12.34
CA CYS A 297 -19.36 31.53 13.68
C CYS A 297 -20.75 31.25 14.24
N VAL A 298 -20.80 30.38 15.25
CA VAL A 298 -22.00 30.12 16.03
C VAL A 298 -22.15 31.24 17.06
N VAL A 299 -23.27 31.94 16.99
CA VAL A 299 -23.71 32.92 18.00
C VAL A 299 -25.21 32.72 18.17
N CYS A 300 -25.65 32.44 19.38
CA CYS A 300 -27.05 32.29 19.70
C CYS A 300 -27.67 33.63 20.10
N LEU A 301 -28.98 33.76 19.86
CA LEU A 301 -29.75 34.90 20.37
C LEU A 301 -29.96 34.73 21.87
N PRO A 302 -29.95 35.83 22.65
CA PRO A 302 -30.09 35.77 24.10
C PRO A 302 -31.27 34.92 24.56
N SER A 303 -30.98 33.94 25.41
CA SER A 303 -32.01 33.07 25.99
C SER A 303 -32.91 33.84 26.97
N ARG A 304 -34.23 33.66 26.85
CA ARG A 304 -35.22 34.32 27.74
C ARG A 304 -35.34 33.63 29.10
N ASP A 305 -34.98 32.36 29.18
CA ASP A 305 -35.08 31.53 30.39
C ASP A 305 -33.71 31.22 31.01
N GLY A 306 -32.63 31.78 30.44
CA GLY A 306 -31.26 31.57 30.91
C GLY A 306 -30.73 30.14 30.66
N SER A 307 -31.42 29.36 29.83
CA SER A 307 -30.93 28.04 29.41
C SER A 307 -29.62 28.15 28.64
N ALA A 308 -28.72 27.19 28.87
CA ALA A 308 -27.46 27.08 28.14
C ALA A 308 -27.74 26.80 26.66
N GLN A 309 -27.06 27.56 25.79
CA GLN A 309 -27.19 27.51 24.34
C GLN A 309 -25.93 26.89 23.71
N LEU A 310 -25.92 26.80 22.38
CA LEU A 310 -24.86 26.10 21.66
C LEU A 310 -23.51 26.83 21.73
N ASP A 311 -23.53 28.16 21.74
CA ASP A 311 -22.36 29.03 21.91
C ASP A 311 -21.86 29.13 23.35
N ASP A 312 -22.62 28.63 24.34
CA ASP A 312 -22.16 28.46 25.72
C ASP A 312 -21.31 27.19 25.91
N LEU A 313 -21.27 26.29 24.92
CA LEU A 313 -20.47 25.08 24.99
C LEU A 313 -18.98 25.41 24.88
N ASN A 314 -18.20 24.98 25.88
CA ASN A 314 -16.76 24.98 25.76
C ASN A 314 -16.26 23.92 24.77
N GLU A 315 -14.96 24.00 24.44
CA GLU A 315 -14.33 23.12 23.45
C GLU A 315 -14.45 21.62 23.80
N ASP A 316 -14.36 21.27 25.09
CA ASP A 316 -14.43 19.88 25.52
C ASP A 316 -15.86 19.31 25.40
N CYS A 317 -16.88 20.07 25.79
CA CYS A 317 -18.28 19.71 25.59
C CYS A 317 -18.59 19.51 24.11
N TRP A 318 -18.13 20.43 23.25
CA TRP A 318 -18.31 20.31 21.81
C TRP A 318 -17.60 19.08 21.24
N ARG A 319 -16.35 18.82 21.62
CA ARG A 319 -15.61 17.61 21.17
C ARG A 319 -16.34 16.31 21.52
N VAL A 320 -17.01 16.24 22.67
CA VAL A 320 -17.83 15.08 23.03
C VAL A 320 -19.00 14.90 22.07
N ILE A 321 -19.72 15.98 21.73
CA ILE A 321 -20.82 15.95 20.76
C ILE A 321 -20.31 15.59 19.37
N ARG A 322 -19.21 16.21 18.95
CA ARG A 322 -18.59 16.05 17.62
C ARG A 322 -18.21 14.60 17.29
N ARG A 323 -17.93 13.77 18.29
CA ARG A 323 -17.66 12.33 18.09
C ARG A 323 -18.84 11.55 17.53
N TYR A 324 -20.06 12.09 17.65
CA TYR A 324 -21.29 11.47 17.16
C TYR A 324 -21.82 12.10 15.87
N LEU A 325 -21.12 13.09 15.32
CA LEU A 325 -21.56 13.85 14.14
C LEU A 325 -20.48 13.80 13.07
N LEU A 326 -20.78 13.28 11.90
CA LEU A 326 -19.98 13.45 10.69
C LEU A 326 -20.41 14.69 9.92
N LEU A 327 -19.56 15.19 9.03
CA LEU A 327 -19.95 16.25 8.09
C LEU A 327 -21.10 15.78 7.18
N ALA A 328 -21.14 14.49 6.84
CA ALA A 328 -22.18 13.89 6.01
C ALA A 328 -23.57 13.86 6.68
N ASP A 329 -23.65 13.95 8.02
CA ASP A 329 -24.92 13.84 8.76
C ASP A 329 -25.80 15.09 8.63
N VAL A 330 -25.20 16.25 8.34
CA VAL A 330 -25.93 17.52 8.21
C VAL A 330 -26.55 17.64 6.82
N ARG A 331 -27.86 17.45 6.71
CA ARG A 331 -28.60 17.71 5.46
C ARG A 331 -28.90 19.20 5.37
N ILE A 332 -28.34 19.86 4.35
CA ILE A 332 -28.75 21.22 4.00
C ILE A 332 -29.94 21.08 3.04
N PRO A 333 -31.05 21.80 3.26
CA PRO A 333 -32.22 21.81 2.38
C PRO A 333 -31.91 22.20 0.93
#